data_AF-A0A563EEY3-F1
#
_entry.id   AF-A0A563EEY3-F1
#
_cell.length_a   1.000
_cell.length_b   1.000
_cell.length_c   1.000
_cell.angle_alpha   90.00
_cell.angle_beta   90.00
_cell.angle_gamma   90.00
#
_symmetry.space_group_name_H-M   'P 1'
#
loop_
_entity.id
_entity.type
_entity.pdbx_description
1 polymer ?
#
loop_
_entity_poly.entity_id
_entity_poly.type
_entity_poly.pdbx_seq_one_letter_code
_entity_poly.pdbx_strand_id
1 'polypeptide(L)'
;MRFVVRFVVLLAVLLMVPVPASAAETYGAYSRITQRSAGQYWAGGKAAGQWAWNPQSSTESQISWGDPASWPPSYHETFHVDGDWVMLDGWAGNGTYYDLRVTSELIGDGNCANLVPVPSNGGLQHYVKWGVSSRAYCLKAWGTLTERSSGKVVKFGHTQIWSPPAPCSNAYYGAQTCVKQWESWWDNNNGDGTTAPEITRKLERDQYVARGIGMAFVVQTYYPNDWRAELRYHWDW
;
A
#
# COMPACT_ATOMS: atom_id res chain seq x y z
N MET A 1 44.39 19.51 70.02
CA MET A 1 43.75 20.03 68.80
C MET A 1 43.67 18.90 67.78
N ARG A 2 42.48 18.36 67.51
CA ARG A 2 42.25 17.35 66.45
C ARG A 2 41.23 17.93 65.48
N PHE A 3 41.66 18.17 64.24
CA PHE A 3 40.80 18.60 63.14
C PHE A 3 40.01 17.39 62.64
N VAL A 4 38.69 17.51 62.59
CA VAL A 4 37.79 16.54 61.94
C VAL A 4 37.34 17.15 60.62
N VAL A 5 37.87 16.65 59.51
CA VAL A 5 37.44 16.99 58.15
C VAL A 5 36.25 16.11 57.81
N ARG A 6 35.08 16.71 57.57
CA ARG A 6 33.89 16.01 57.07
C ARG A 6 33.87 16.09 55.55
N PHE A 7 34.06 14.95 54.88
CA PHE A 7 33.77 14.78 53.46
C PHE A 7 32.25 14.67 53.26
N VAL A 8 31.68 15.57 52.47
CA VAL A 8 30.31 15.44 51.94
C VAL A 8 30.42 14.76 50.59
N VAL A 9 29.95 13.51 50.50
CA VAL A 9 29.80 12.78 49.24
C VAL A 9 28.46 13.18 48.64
N LEU A 10 28.47 13.97 47.56
CA LEU A 10 27.27 14.20 46.74
C LEU A 10 27.03 12.97 45.86
N LEU A 11 25.98 12.22 46.19
CA LEU A 11 25.52 11.10 45.37
C LEU A 11 24.64 11.66 44.23
N ALA A 12 25.20 11.76 43.02
CA ALA A 12 24.45 12.15 41.83
C ALA A 12 23.56 10.98 41.37
N VAL A 13 22.28 11.03 41.69
CA VAL A 13 21.27 10.11 41.16
C VAL A 13 20.97 10.51 39.71
N LEU A 14 21.56 9.81 38.74
CA LEU A 14 21.15 9.92 37.34
C LEU A 14 19.74 9.34 37.18
N LEU A 15 18.74 10.23 37.10
CA LEU A 15 17.41 9.88 36.64
C LEU A 15 17.48 9.48 35.17
N MET A 16 17.44 8.18 34.87
CA MET A 16 17.23 7.69 33.52
C MET A 16 15.81 8.05 33.09
N VAL A 17 15.67 9.13 32.32
CA VAL A 17 14.40 9.43 31.65
C VAL A 17 14.19 8.37 30.56
N PRO A 18 13.10 7.59 30.58
CA PRO A 18 12.82 6.65 29.52
C PRO A 18 12.66 7.42 28.21
N VAL A 19 13.54 7.16 27.25
CA VAL A 19 13.38 7.66 25.89
C VAL A 19 12.14 6.96 25.32
N PRO A 20 11.08 7.69 24.93
CA PRO A 20 9.92 7.07 24.32
C PRO A 20 10.38 6.32 23.07
N ALA A 21 10.09 5.03 23.00
CA ALA A 21 10.31 4.25 21.79
C ALA A 21 9.54 4.96 20.67
N SER A 22 10.24 5.40 19.62
CA SER A 22 9.58 5.89 18.42
C SER A 22 8.62 4.79 17.96
N ALA A 23 7.33 5.09 17.88
CA ALA A 23 6.36 4.17 17.30
C ALA A 23 6.91 3.74 15.93
N ALA A 24 6.94 2.43 15.68
CA ALA A 24 7.36 1.91 14.39
C ALA A 24 6.49 2.55 13.29
N GLU A 25 7.12 3.02 12.21
CA GLU A 25 6.36 3.62 11.13
C GLU A 25 5.42 2.58 10.53
N THR A 26 4.15 2.93 10.36
CA THR A 26 3.14 2.04 9.78
C THR A 26 2.80 2.47 8.36
N TYR A 27 2.32 1.53 7.55
CA TYR A 27 1.80 1.82 6.22
C TYR A 27 0.69 2.88 6.28
N GLY A 28 -0.12 2.89 7.35
CA GLY A 28 -1.14 3.91 7.55
C GLY A 28 -0.60 5.35 7.65
N ALA A 29 0.63 5.55 8.13
CA ALA A 29 1.28 6.87 8.13
C ALA A 29 1.64 7.36 6.71
N TYR A 30 1.71 6.44 5.74
CA TYR A 30 2.00 6.73 4.34
C TYR A 30 0.73 6.79 3.50
N SER A 31 -0.04 5.71 3.48
CA SER A 31 -1.23 5.58 2.62
C SER A 31 -2.41 6.41 3.09
N ARG A 32 -2.47 6.71 4.39
CA ARG A 32 -3.62 7.30 5.07
C ARG A 32 -4.87 6.40 5.06
N ILE A 33 -4.67 5.08 4.94
CA ILE A 33 -5.74 4.07 4.87
C ILE A 33 -6.78 4.16 5.99
N THR A 34 -6.39 4.58 7.20
CA THR A 34 -7.29 4.69 8.36
C THR A 34 -7.96 6.06 8.50
N GLN A 35 -7.83 6.93 7.51
CA GLN A 35 -8.37 8.29 7.51
C GLN A 35 -9.22 8.53 6.28
N ARG A 36 -10.28 9.31 6.43
CA ARG A 36 -10.98 9.88 5.27
C ARG A 36 -10.08 10.92 4.62
N SER A 37 -9.47 10.52 3.53
CA SER A 37 -8.51 11.32 2.81
C SER A 37 -8.65 11.04 1.33
N ALA A 38 -8.29 12.02 0.51
CA ALA A 38 -8.36 11.93 -0.92
C ALA A 38 -7.21 12.69 -1.56
N GLY A 39 -6.96 12.37 -2.82
CA GLY A 39 -5.94 13.05 -3.59
C GLY A 39 -6.17 12.95 -5.08
N GLN A 40 -5.67 13.95 -5.81
CA GLN A 40 -5.79 14.07 -7.25
C GLN A 40 -4.41 14.20 -7.88
N TYR A 41 -4.10 13.30 -8.82
CA TYR A 41 -2.84 13.26 -9.53
C TYR A 41 -3.00 13.70 -10.97
N TRP A 42 -1.94 14.32 -11.50
CA TRP A 42 -1.95 15.08 -12.75
C TRP A 42 -0.90 14.53 -13.71
N ALA A 43 -1.21 14.56 -15.01
CA ALA A 43 -0.30 14.22 -16.09
C ALA A 43 -0.54 15.17 -17.26
N GLY A 44 0.53 15.72 -17.85
CA GLY A 44 0.41 16.59 -19.03
C GLY A 44 -0.49 17.82 -18.80
N GLY A 45 -0.48 18.40 -17.59
CA GLY A 45 -1.25 19.61 -17.27
C GLY A 45 -2.75 19.40 -17.04
N LYS A 46 -3.24 18.16 -16.99
CA LYS A 46 -4.63 17.83 -16.66
C LYS A 46 -4.69 16.83 -15.50
N ALA A 47 -5.82 16.80 -14.80
CA ALA A 47 -6.09 15.76 -13.82
C ALA A 47 -6.17 14.40 -14.53
N ALA A 48 -5.35 13.45 -14.09
CA ALA A 48 -5.25 12.10 -14.67
C ALA A 48 -6.03 11.06 -13.85
N GLY A 49 -6.29 11.35 -12.58
CA GLY A 49 -7.12 10.51 -11.73
C GLY A 49 -7.22 11.06 -10.32
N GLN A 50 -8.13 10.47 -9.54
CA GLN A 50 -8.34 10.77 -8.14
C GLN A 50 -8.47 9.47 -7.34
N TRP A 51 -8.05 9.51 -6.08
CA TRP A 51 -8.25 8.46 -5.10
C TRP A 51 -8.93 9.00 -3.85
N ALA A 52 -9.64 8.14 -3.13
CA ALA A 52 -10.16 8.46 -1.79
C ALA A 52 -10.21 7.22 -0.90
N TRP A 53 -9.60 7.30 0.28
CA TRP A 53 -9.80 6.36 1.37
C TRP A 53 -11.09 6.67 2.13
N ASN A 54 -11.85 5.63 2.42
CA ASN A 54 -13.05 5.65 3.25
C ASN A 54 -12.99 4.51 4.27
N PRO A 55 -12.51 4.77 5.51
CA PRO A 55 -12.54 3.79 6.58
C PRO A 55 -13.97 3.33 6.90
N GLN A 56 -14.19 2.02 6.92
CA GLN A 56 -15.46 1.39 7.29
C GLN A 56 -15.48 1.00 8.78
N SER A 57 -14.31 0.70 9.33
CA SER A 57 -14.11 0.39 10.74
C SER A 57 -12.69 0.76 11.18
N SER A 58 -12.27 0.34 12.38
CA SER A 58 -10.89 0.49 12.84
C SER A 58 -9.88 -0.34 12.06
N THR A 59 -10.34 -1.40 11.38
CA THR A 59 -9.49 -2.36 10.67
C THR A 59 -9.89 -2.53 9.21
N GLU A 60 -11.00 -1.98 8.75
CA GLU A 60 -11.44 -2.10 7.36
C GLU A 60 -11.51 -0.72 6.70
N SER A 61 -10.99 -0.63 5.49
CA SER A 61 -11.03 0.59 4.67
C SER A 61 -11.24 0.27 3.21
N GLN A 62 -11.93 1.17 2.52
CA GLN A 62 -12.11 1.12 1.08
C GLN A 62 -11.32 2.24 0.41
N ILE A 63 -10.70 1.96 -0.74
CA ILE A 63 -10.15 3.00 -1.62
C ILE A 63 -10.86 3.00 -2.97
N SER A 64 -11.40 4.16 -3.32
CA SER A 64 -11.90 4.43 -4.66
C SER A 64 -10.80 5.04 -5.51
N TRP A 65 -10.77 4.67 -6.79
CA TRP A 65 -9.92 5.24 -7.83
C TRP A 65 -10.80 5.57 -9.04
N GLY A 66 -10.61 6.73 -9.67
CA GLY A 66 -11.45 7.09 -10.82
C GLY A 66 -11.12 8.42 -11.47
N ASP A 67 -11.89 8.73 -12.51
CA ASP A 67 -11.84 10.02 -13.20
C ASP A 67 -12.46 11.12 -12.31
N PRO A 68 -11.72 12.20 -12.01
CA PRO A 68 -12.25 13.32 -11.22
C PRO A 68 -13.50 13.97 -11.82
N ALA A 69 -13.66 13.94 -13.16
CA ALA A 69 -14.80 14.55 -13.83
C ALA A 69 -16.12 13.78 -13.63
N SER A 70 -16.05 12.51 -13.23
CA SER A 70 -17.20 11.64 -12.99
C SER A 70 -17.25 11.10 -11.56
N TRP A 71 -16.65 11.82 -10.62
CA TRP A 71 -16.56 11.43 -9.22
C TRP A 71 -17.93 11.52 -8.49
N PRO A 72 -18.30 10.57 -7.62
CA PRO A 72 -17.54 9.38 -7.20
C PRO A 72 -17.71 8.18 -8.15
N PRO A 73 -16.67 7.35 -8.33
CA PRO A 73 -16.79 6.11 -9.09
C PRO A 73 -17.58 5.07 -8.27
N SER A 74 -18.20 4.11 -8.96
CA SER A 74 -18.74 2.90 -8.31
C SER A 74 -17.63 1.94 -7.86
N TYR A 75 -16.41 2.10 -8.40
CA TYR A 75 -15.26 1.28 -8.09
C TYR A 75 -14.68 1.58 -6.70
N HIS A 76 -14.42 0.52 -5.93
CA HIS A 76 -13.57 0.60 -4.75
C HIS A 76 -12.94 -0.75 -4.39
N GLU A 77 -11.68 -0.74 -4.00
CA GLU A 77 -10.98 -1.89 -3.41
C GLU A 77 -11.25 -1.92 -1.91
N THR A 78 -11.35 -3.12 -1.33
CA THR A 78 -11.54 -3.33 0.11
C THR A 78 -10.28 -3.92 0.74
N PHE A 79 -9.82 -3.28 1.82
CA PHE A 79 -8.63 -3.66 2.56
C PHE A 79 -8.91 -3.87 4.04
N HIS A 80 -8.21 -4.82 4.64
CA HIS A 80 -8.25 -5.10 6.07
C HIS A 80 -6.86 -4.93 6.69
N VAL A 81 -6.73 -4.13 7.74
CA VAL A 81 -5.55 -4.12 8.61
C VAL A 81 -5.71 -5.27 9.61
N ASP A 82 -4.90 -6.31 9.45
CA ASP A 82 -4.95 -7.52 10.26
C ASP A 82 -3.54 -7.91 10.73
N GLY A 83 -3.31 -7.76 12.04
CA GLY A 83 -2.02 -7.98 12.68
C GLY A 83 -0.90 -7.18 12.01
N ASP A 84 0.08 -7.90 11.45
CA ASP A 84 1.27 -7.32 10.81
C ASP A 84 1.05 -6.97 9.33
N TRP A 85 -0.18 -7.03 8.82
CA TRP A 85 -0.47 -6.93 7.40
C TRP A 85 -1.64 -6.01 7.08
N VAL A 86 -1.60 -5.46 5.88
CA VAL A 86 -2.78 -5.02 5.16
C VAL A 86 -3.12 -6.11 4.15
N MET A 87 -4.36 -6.57 4.21
CA MET A 87 -4.92 -7.63 3.39
C MET A 87 -5.82 -7.03 2.32
N LEU A 88 -5.71 -7.48 1.07
CA LEU A 88 -6.61 -7.14 -0.02
C LEU A 88 -7.70 -8.23 -0.13
N ASP A 89 -8.96 -7.81 -0.05
CA ASP A 89 -10.12 -8.71 -0.12
C ASP A 89 -10.68 -8.83 -1.54
N GLY A 90 -10.75 -7.71 -2.24
CA GLY A 90 -11.43 -7.64 -3.53
C GLY A 90 -11.83 -6.21 -3.84
N TRP A 91 -12.72 -6.05 -4.83
CA TRP A 91 -13.25 -4.75 -5.20
C TRP A 91 -14.70 -4.82 -5.65
N ALA A 92 -15.43 -3.74 -5.42
CA ALA A 92 -16.70 -3.49 -6.08
C ALA A 92 -16.46 -2.73 -7.38
N GLY A 93 -17.30 -2.99 -8.38
CA GLY A 93 -17.29 -2.30 -9.67
C GLY A 93 -18.34 -2.91 -10.58
N ASN A 94 -18.78 -2.17 -11.61
CA ASN A 94 -19.76 -2.66 -12.59
C ASN A 94 -21.04 -3.29 -11.99
N GLY A 95 -21.49 -2.79 -10.83
CA GLY A 95 -22.70 -3.28 -10.16
C GLY A 95 -22.55 -4.61 -9.42
N THR A 96 -21.33 -5.13 -9.25
CA THR A 96 -21.04 -6.38 -8.54
C THR A 96 -19.79 -6.23 -7.66
N TYR A 97 -19.49 -7.27 -6.89
CA TYR A 97 -18.24 -7.43 -6.16
C TYR A 97 -17.42 -8.56 -6.78
N TYR A 98 -16.10 -8.41 -6.75
CA TYR A 98 -15.13 -9.41 -7.20
C TYR A 98 -14.31 -9.86 -6.00
N ASP A 99 -14.52 -11.10 -5.55
CA ASP A 99 -13.75 -11.71 -4.48
C ASP A 99 -12.37 -12.11 -4.98
N LEU A 100 -11.31 -11.56 -4.39
CA LEU A 100 -9.93 -11.94 -4.68
C LEU A 100 -9.49 -13.00 -3.65
N ARG A 101 -9.23 -14.22 -4.11
CA ARG A 101 -8.76 -15.30 -3.25
C ARG A 101 -7.47 -15.90 -3.74
N VAL A 102 -6.42 -15.83 -2.92
CA VAL A 102 -5.11 -16.46 -3.21
C VAL A 102 -5.16 -17.95 -2.93
N THR A 103 -4.45 -18.71 -3.76
CA THR A 103 -4.20 -20.14 -3.55
C THR A 103 -2.74 -20.42 -3.21
N SER A 104 -1.84 -19.48 -3.49
CA SER A 104 -0.43 -19.53 -3.14
C SER A 104 0.15 -18.14 -3.02
N GLU A 105 0.94 -17.91 -1.98
CA GLU A 105 1.69 -16.68 -1.77
C GLU A 105 3.12 -16.98 -1.31
N LEU A 106 4.06 -16.18 -1.80
CA LEU A 106 5.47 -16.23 -1.43
C LEU A 106 5.94 -14.84 -0.99
N ILE A 107 6.82 -14.79 -0.01
CA ILE A 107 7.59 -13.60 0.38
C ILE A 107 9.09 -13.88 0.27
N GLY A 108 9.86 -12.90 -0.18
CA GLY A 108 11.32 -12.98 -0.24
C GLY A 108 11.99 -11.63 -0.14
N ASP A 109 13.27 -11.59 -0.51
CA ASP A 109 14.05 -10.36 -0.54
C ASP A 109 13.54 -9.37 -1.61
N GLY A 110 13.96 -8.12 -1.55
CA GLY A 110 13.52 -7.07 -2.50
C GLY A 110 13.86 -7.35 -3.98
N ASN A 111 14.74 -8.30 -4.28
CA ASN A 111 15.03 -8.78 -5.63
C ASN A 111 14.26 -10.08 -5.98
N CYS A 112 13.28 -10.46 -5.16
CA CYS A 112 12.52 -11.70 -5.23
C CYS A 112 13.38 -12.99 -5.12
N ALA A 113 14.55 -12.92 -4.49
CA ALA A 113 15.30 -14.11 -4.07
C ALA A 113 14.77 -14.66 -2.74
N ASN A 114 15.20 -15.88 -2.38
CA ASN A 114 14.91 -16.51 -1.10
C ASN A 114 13.41 -16.56 -0.75
N LEU A 115 12.59 -16.86 -1.76
CA LEU A 115 11.13 -16.91 -1.61
C LEU A 115 10.71 -18.06 -0.70
N VAL A 116 9.88 -17.76 0.29
CA VAL A 116 9.26 -18.72 1.19
C VAL A 116 7.75 -18.53 1.22
N PRO A 117 6.94 -19.58 1.47
CA PRO A 117 5.50 -19.45 1.59
C PRO A 117 5.07 -18.47 2.67
N VAL A 118 4.02 -17.68 2.38
CA VAL A 118 3.30 -16.91 3.39
C VAL A 118 2.12 -17.75 3.89
N PRO A 119 1.91 -17.88 5.21
CA PRO A 119 0.72 -18.55 5.74
C PRO A 119 -0.55 -17.88 5.22
N SER A 120 -1.50 -18.67 4.71
CA SER A 120 -2.77 -18.13 4.22
C SER A 120 -3.60 -17.53 5.35
N ASN A 121 -4.32 -16.44 5.05
CA ASN A 121 -5.29 -15.82 5.94
C ASN A 121 -6.66 -15.77 5.26
N GLY A 122 -7.41 -16.87 5.35
CA GLY A 122 -8.75 -16.97 4.75
C GLY A 122 -8.79 -16.80 3.23
N GLY A 123 -7.65 -16.94 2.56
CA GLY A 123 -7.50 -16.68 1.13
C GLY A 123 -7.40 -15.19 0.76
N LEU A 124 -7.39 -14.25 1.70
CA LEU A 124 -7.08 -12.85 1.38
C LEU A 124 -5.64 -12.70 0.90
N GLN A 125 -5.37 -11.74 0.02
CA GLN A 125 -4.00 -11.47 -0.42
C GLN A 125 -3.28 -10.58 0.59
N HIS A 126 -2.04 -10.93 0.95
CA HIS A 126 -1.15 -10.02 1.66
C HIS A 126 -0.73 -8.89 0.72
N TYR A 127 -1.16 -7.65 0.99
CA TYR A 127 -0.89 -6.49 0.13
C TYR A 127 0.42 -5.80 0.52
N VAL A 128 0.58 -5.48 1.80
CA VAL A 128 1.77 -4.82 2.36
C VAL A 128 1.88 -5.11 3.85
N LYS A 129 3.09 -5.16 4.39
CA LYS A 129 3.29 -5.24 5.85
C LYS A 129 2.78 -3.96 6.49
N TRP A 130 2.05 -4.08 7.59
CA TRP A 130 1.56 -2.94 8.36
C TRP A 130 2.72 -2.14 8.94
N GLY A 131 3.70 -2.80 9.57
CA GLY A 131 4.97 -2.18 9.94
C GLY A 131 5.86 -1.98 8.73
N VAL A 132 6.26 -0.73 8.46
CA VAL A 132 7.13 -0.40 7.34
C VAL A 132 8.52 -0.98 7.57
N SER A 133 8.92 -1.87 6.67
CA SER A 133 10.22 -2.54 6.74
C SER A 133 11.36 -1.60 6.38
N SER A 134 12.46 -1.68 7.12
CA SER A 134 13.73 -1.01 6.76
C SER A 134 14.48 -1.71 5.62
N ARG A 135 13.98 -2.85 5.15
CA ARG A 135 14.51 -3.63 4.02
C ARG A 135 13.43 -3.84 2.98
N ALA A 136 13.82 -3.82 1.71
CA ALA A 136 12.90 -4.17 0.64
C ALA A 136 12.51 -5.65 0.71
N TYR A 137 11.29 -5.97 0.32
CA TYR A 137 10.80 -7.35 0.22
C TYR A 137 9.90 -7.52 -1.00
N CYS A 138 9.84 -8.75 -1.50
CA CYS A 138 9.00 -9.13 -2.63
C CYS A 138 7.85 -10.02 -2.15
N LEU A 139 6.65 -9.78 -2.68
CA LEU A 139 5.47 -10.63 -2.54
C LEU A 139 5.09 -11.16 -3.91
N LYS A 140 4.76 -12.44 -3.99
CA LYS A 140 4.16 -13.06 -5.18
C LYS A 140 2.91 -13.81 -4.77
N ALA A 141 1.79 -13.49 -5.41
CA ALA A 141 0.50 -14.11 -5.16
C ALA A 141 -0.06 -14.69 -6.47
N TRP A 142 -0.74 -15.83 -6.34
CA TRP A 142 -1.55 -16.43 -7.40
C TRP A 142 -2.89 -16.84 -6.83
N GLY A 143 -3.93 -16.73 -7.65
CA GLY A 143 -5.27 -17.05 -7.18
C GLY A 143 -6.35 -16.82 -8.22
N THR A 144 -7.54 -16.55 -7.71
CA THR A 144 -8.74 -16.32 -8.50
C THR A 144 -9.48 -15.06 -8.08
N LEU A 145 -10.13 -14.44 -9.06
CA LEU A 145 -11.10 -13.36 -8.89
C LEU A 145 -12.47 -13.95 -9.24
N THR A 146 -13.42 -13.93 -8.30
CA THR A 146 -14.77 -14.45 -8.53
C THR A 146 -15.77 -13.32 -8.55
N GLU A 147 -16.42 -13.12 -9.70
CA GLU A 147 -17.50 -12.16 -9.84
C GLU A 147 -18.76 -12.68 -9.16
N ARG A 148 -19.26 -12.00 -8.13
CA ARG A 148 -20.41 -12.49 -7.35
C ARG A 148 -21.72 -12.58 -8.14
N SER A 149 -21.94 -11.66 -9.08
CA SER A 149 -23.18 -11.61 -9.87
C SER A 149 -23.34 -12.77 -10.86
N SER A 150 -22.23 -13.28 -11.40
CA SER A 150 -22.23 -14.29 -12.48
C SER A 150 -21.58 -15.61 -12.07
N GLY A 151 -20.78 -15.63 -11.01
CA GLY A 151 -19.90 -16.73 -10.65
C GLY A 151 -18.69 -16.88 -11.58
N LYS A 152 -18.46 -15.94 -12.51
CA LYS A 152 -17.31 -15.97 -13.41
C LYS A 152 -16.01 -15.93 -12.61
N VAL A 153 -15.08 -16.80 -12.98
CA VAL A 153 -13.76 -16.90 -12.34
C VAL A 153 -12.67 -16.48 -13.31
N VAL A 154 -11.83 -15.55 -12.88
CA VAL A 154 -10.60 -15.12 -13.56
C VAL A 154 -9.41 -15.60 -12.73
N LYS A 155 -8.39 -16.17 -13.38
CA LYS A 155 -7.12 -16.50 -12.72
C LYS A 155 -6.22 -15.28 -12.75
N PHE A 156 -5.49 -15.04 -11.67
CA PHE A 156 -4.54 -13.93 -11.59
C PHE A 156 -3.18 -14.35 -11.03
N GLY A 157 -2.18 -13.53 -11.33
CA GLY A 157 -0.91 -13.45 -10.63
C GLY A 157 -0.62 -12.00 -10.28
N HIS A 158 0.04 -11.77 -9.15
CA HIS A 158 0.42 -10.44 -8.69
C HIS A 158 1.81 -10.52 -8.07
N THR A 159 2.73 -9.67 -8.52
CA THR A 159 4.04 -9.50 -7.90
C THR A 159 4.17 -8.07 -7.42
N GLN A 160 4.60 -7.91 -6.17
CA GLN A 160 4.84 -6.61 -5.55
C GLN A 160 6.24 -6.58 -4.96
N ILE A 161 6.96 -5.49 -5.13
CA ILE A 161 8.21 -5.22 -4.42
C ILE A 161 8.00 -3.94 -3.64
N TRP A 162 8.09 -4.04 -2.33
CA TRP A 162 7.99 -2.91 -1.42
C TRP A 162 9.39 -2.47 -1.02
N SER A 163 9.71 -1.22 -1.32
CA SER A 163 10.98 -0.58 -0.96
C SER A 163 10.88 0.13 0.39
N PRO A 164 11.97 0.20 1.17
CA PRO A 164 11.98 0.91 2.44
C PRO A 164 11.76 2.42 2.24
N PRO A 165 11.47 3.17 3.31
CA PRO A 165 11.39 4.62 3.27
C PRO A 165 12.63 5.26 2.63
N ALA A 166 12.40 6.13 1.66
CA ALA A 166 13.46 6.88 0.99
C ALA A 166 13.00 8.31 0.67
N PRO A 167 13.94 9.27 0.54
CA PRO A 167 13.62 10.59 0.03
C PRO A 167 12.98 10.53 -1.37
N CYS A 168 11.95 11.31 -1.58
CA CYS A 168 11.22 11.43 -2.83
C CYS A 168 10.74 12.88 -3.03
N SER A 169 10.38 13.24 -4.25
CA SER A 169 9.72 14.52 -4.57
C SER A 169 8.91 14.35 -5.85
N ASN A 170 8.05 15.32 -6.14
CA ASN A 170 7.34 15.39 -7.42
C ASN A 170 7.28 16.87 -7.90
N ALA A 171 6.59 17.17 -9.00
CA ALA A 171 6.52 18.53 -9.53
C ALA A 171 5.84 19.57 -8.61
N TYR A 172 5.08 19.12 -7.61
CA TYR A 172 4.22 19.98 -6.77
C TYR A 172 4.65 20.00 -5.30
N TYR A 173 5.38 18.98 -4.86
CA TYR A 173 5.84 18.81 -3.49
C TYR A 173 7.36 18.59 -3.48
N GLY A 174 8.05 19.34 -2.60
CA GLY A 174 9.48 19.21 -2.37
C GLY A 174 9.87 17.88 -1.71
N ALA A 175 11.01 17.85 -1.01
CA ALA A 175 11.49 16.63 -0.37
C ALA A 175 10.47 16.06 0.64
N GLN A 176 10.02 14.83 0.36
CA GLN A 176 9.18 14.00 1.19
C GLN A 176 9.91 12.69 1.53
N THR A 177 9.32 11.89 2.41
CA THR A 177 9.70 10.48 2.60
C THR A 177 8.61 9.60 2.01
N CYS A 178 8.98 8.67 1.14
CA CYS A 178 8.06 7.74 0.50
C CYS A 178 8.44 6.29 0.77
N VAL A 179 7.43 5.43 0.83
CA VAL A 179 7.61 4.02 0.45
C VAL A 179 7.27 3.87 -1.04
N LYS A 180 7.92 2.93 -1.70
CA LYS A 180 7.67 2.62 -3.11
C LYS A 180 7.19 1.20 -3.26
N GLN A 181 6.12 1.01 -4.01
CA GLN A 181 5.69 -0.27 -4.53
C GLN A 181 6.05 -0.34 -6.00
N TRP A 182 6.86 -1.31 -6.41
CA TRP A 182 6.79 -1.80 -7.79
C TRP A 182 5.76 -2.90 -7.83
N GLU A 183 4.86 -2.89 -8.81
CA GLU A 183 3.89 -3.96 -8.98
C GLU A 183 3.77 -4.39 -10.43
N SER A 184 3.46 -5.66 -10.61
CA SER A 184 3.01 -6.21 -11.88
C SER A 184 1.85 -7.16 -11.66
N TRP A 185 0.84 -7.03 -12.51
CA TRP A 185 -0.40 -7.79 -12.44
C TRP A 185 -0.61 -8.57 -13.73
N TRP A 186 -1.06 -9.81 -13.59
CA TRP A 186 -1.39 -10.70 -14.69
C TRP A 186 -2.76 -11.31 -14.44
N ASP A 187 -3.57 -11.41 -15.48
CA ASP A 187 -4.80 -12.18 -15.43
C ASP A 187 -5.18 -12.74 -16.80
N ASN A 188 -6.12 -13.67 -16.81
CA ASN A 188 -6.66 -14.26 -18.02
C ASN A 188 -8.01 -13.62 -18.45
N ASN A 189 -8.34 -12.41 -17.97
CA ASN A 189 -9.54 -11.71 -18.41
C ASN A 189 -9.27 -11.03 -19.76
N ASN A 190 -10.19 -11.23 -20.72
CA ASN A 190 -10.09 -10.63 -22.05
C ASN A 190 -10.72 -9.22 -22.11
N GLY A 191 -11.40 -8.78 -21.06
CA GLY A 191 -12.09 -7.48 -21.01
C GLY A 191 -13.43 -7.45 -21.75
N ASP A 192 -13.79 -8.52 -22.47
CA ASP A 192 -15.04 -8.69 -23.22
C ASP A 192 -16.04 -9.63 -22.53
N GLY A 193 -15.79 -9.96 -21.26
CA GLY A 193 -16.60 -10.93 -20.52
C GLY A 193 -16.12 -12.39 -20.66
N THR A 194 -15.13 -12.69 -21.50
CA THR A 194 -14.54 -14.04 -21.61
C THR A 194 -13.23 -14.20 -20.83
N THR A 195 -12.69 -15.42 -20.78
CA THR A 195 -11.38 -15.73 -20.19
C THR A 195 -10.51 -16.55 -21.13
N ALA A 196 -9.22 -16.22 -21.19
CA ALA A 196 -8.20 -17.00 -21.88
C ALA A 196 -7.74 -18.22 -21.04
N PRO A 197 -7.12 -19.24 -21.65
CA PRO A 197 -6.50 -20.35 -20.91
C PRO A 197 -5.30 -19.89 -20.06
N GLU A 198 -4.54 -18.91 -20.57
CA GLU A 198 -3.31 -18.40 -19.95
C GLU A 198 -3.50 -17.01 -19.34
N ILE A 199 -2.79 -16.74 -18.24
CA ILE A 199 -2.70 -15.39 -17.68
C ILE A 199 -1.70 -14.55 -18.48
N THR A 200 -2.03 -13.28 -18.71
CA THR A 200 -1.22 -12.31 -19.46
C THR A 200 -1.00 -11.06 -18.63
N ARG A 201 0.15 -10.40 -18.77
CA ARG A 201 0.44 -9.16 -18.03
C ARG A 201 -0.58 -8.11 -18.42
N LYS A 202 -1.14 -7.41 -17.45
CA LYS A 202 -2.08 -6.29 -17.63
C LYS A 202 -1.52 -4.98 -17.11
N LEU A 203 -0.65 -5.04 -16.10
CA LEU A 203 -0.08 -3.87 -15.46
C LEU A 203 1.38 -4.11 -15.09
N GLU A 204 2.17 -3.07 -15.20
CA GLU A 204 3.47 -2.95 -14.55
C GLU A 204 3.70 -1.49 -14.21
N ARG A 205 3.94 -1.15 -12.93
CA ARG A 205 4.15 0.24 -12.51
C ARG A 205 4.94 0.35 -11.20
N ASP A 206 5.55 1.51 -11.01
CA ASP A 206 5.96 2.03 -9.72
C ASP A 206 4.86 2.96 -9.16
N GLN A 207 4.55 2.82 -7.88
CA GLN A 207 3.71 3.72 -7.10
C GLN A 207 4.45 4.18 -5.85
N TYR A 208 4.64 5.48 -5.73
CA TYR A 208 5.18 6.11 -4.54
C TYR A 208 4.04 6.56 -3.64
N VAL A 209 4.15 6.26 -2.35
CA VAL A 209 3.20 6.65 -1.31
C VAL A 209 3.96 7.53 -0.33
N ALA A 210 3.56 8.80 -0.22
CA ALA A 210 4.28 9.79 0.57
C ALA A 210 3.73 9.90 1.99
N ARG A 211 4.62 9.90 2.97
CA ARG A 211 4.30 10.01 4.40
C ARG A 211 3.45 11.25 4.67
N GLY A 212 2.29 11.07 5.31
CA GLY A 212 1.35 12.13 5.65
C GLY A 212 0.56 12.71 4.46
N ILE A 213 0.85 12.29 3.23
CA ILE A 213 0.22 12.81 2.02
C ILE A 213 -0.74 11.78 1.42
N GLY A 214 -0.29 10.53 1.26
CA GLY A 214 -1.13 9.45 0.73
C GLY A 214 -0.60 8.80 -0.54
N MET A 215 -1.55 8.20 -1.25
CA MET A 215 -1.33 7.36 -2.42
C MET A 215 -0.96 8.18 -3.66
N ALA A 216 -0.42 7.49 -4.68
CA ALA A 216 -0.13 8.06 -6.00
C ALA A 216 0.70 9.36 -5.98
N PHE A 217 1.61 9.49 -5.02
CA PHE A 217 2.52 10.65 -4.93
C PHE A 217 3.30 10.84 -6.24
N VAL A 218 3.79 9.71 -6.76
CA VAL A 218 4.26 9.52 -8.12
C VAL A 218 3.73 8.17 -8.59
N VAL A 219 3.19 8.12 -9.80
CA VAL A 219 2.85 6.88 -10.51
C VAL A 219 3.64 6.86 -11.80
N GLN A 220 4.37 5.78 -12.03
CA GLN A 220 5.09 5.53 -13.27
C GLN A 220 4.69 4.16 -13.78
N THR A 221 3.92 4.11 -14.87
CA THR A 221 3.49 2.86 -15.49
C THR A 221 4.43 2.53 -16.65
N TYR A 222 4.74 1.25 -16.81
CA TYR A 222 5.59 0.70 -17.86
C TYR A 222 4.81 -0.22 -18.81
N TYR A 223 3.70 -0.81 -18.34
CA TYR A 223 2.83 -1.68 -19.13
C TYR A 223 1.35 -1.40 -18.79
N PRO A 224 0.44 -1.37 -19.78
CA PRO A 224 0.64 -1.67 -21.20
C PRO A 224 1.29 -0.55 -22.01
N ASN A 225 1.26 0.68 -21.49
CA ASN A 225 1.87 1.85 -22.11
C ASN A 225 2.66 2.63 -21.06
N ASP A 226 3.77 3.23 -21.47
CA ASP A 226 4.53 4.12 -20.61
C ASP A 226 3.75 5.41 -20.36
N TRP A 227 3.47 5.73 -19.10
CA TRP A 227 2.93 7.02 -18.69
C TRP A 227 3.25 7.32 -17.23
N ARG A 228 3.25 8.63 -16.92
CA ARG A 228 3.58 9.14 -15.59
C ARG A 228 2.52 10.13 -15.12
N ALA A 229 2.20 10.08 -13.82
CA ALA A 229 1.46 11.13 -13.14
C ALA A 229 1.99 11.40 -11.74
N GLU A 230 1.68 12.59 -11.24
CA GLU A 230 2.19 13.08 -9.95
C GLU A 230 1.05 13.73 -9.17
N LEU A 231 0.99 13.44 -7.86
CA LEU A 231 -0.01 14.01 -6.98
C LEU A 231 0.14 15.52 -6.90
N ARG A 232 -0.95 16.26 -7.15
CA ARG A 232 -0.98 17.71 -7.08
C ARG A 232 -1.78 18.24 -5.88
N TYR A 233 -2.86 17.54 -5.54
CA TYR A 233 -3.74 17.92 -4.44
C TYR A 233 -4.00 16.72 -3.54
N HIS A 234 -4.06 16.95 -2.23
CA HIS A 234 -4.59 16.01 -1.25
C HIS A 234 -5.39 16.77 -0.19
N TRP A 235 -6.39 16.12 0.39
CA TRP A 235 -7.27 16.74 1.39
C TRP A 235 -7.95 15.67 2.25
N ASP A 236 -8.54 16.13 3.35
CA ASP A 236 -9.37 15.33 4.26
C ASP A 236 -10.86 15.64 3.99
N TRP A 237 -11.76 14.68 4.22
CA TRP A 237 -13.18 14.82 3.92
C TRP A 237 -14.12 14.06 4.88
#